data_AF-A0A0M6YG65-F1
#
_entry.id   AF-A0A0M6YG65-F1
#
_cell.length_a   1.000
_cell.length_b   1.000
_cell.length_c   1.000
_cell.angle_alpha   90.00
_cell.angle_beta   90.00
_cell.angle_gamma   90.00
#
_symmetry.space_group_name_H-M   'P 1'
#
loop_
_entity.id
_entity.type
_entity.pdbx_description
1 polymer ?
#
loop_
_entity_poly.entity_id
_entity_poly.type
_entity_poly.pdbx_seq_one_letter_code
_entity_poly.pdbx_strand_id
1 'polypeptide(L)' 'MTPRAQTIADVIVIAVALWFLLGAGFADMPARTLLNTVALFVILSSLWRIWRRHRGAP' A
#
# COMPACT_ATOMS: atom_id res chain seq x y z
N MET A 1 6.96 3.73 18.75
CA MET A 1 5.59 3.64 18.18
C MET A 1 4.98 2.31 18.58
N THR A 2 3.77 2.31 19.15
CA THR A 2 3.09 1.07 19.57
C THR A 2 2.74 0.19 18.36
N PRO A 3 2.76 -1.15 18.49
CA PRO A 3 2.49 -2.10 17.38
C PRO A 3 1.19 -1.79 16.62
N ARG A 4 0.16 -1.33 17.33
CA ARG A 4 -1.14 -0.94 16.78
C ARG A 4 -1.06 0.25 15.82
N ALA A 5 -0.23 1.25 16.12
CA ALA A 5 -0.11 2.46 15.30
C ALA A 5 0.54 2.16 13.94
N GLN A 6 1.49 1.22 13.90
CA GLN A 6 2.10 0.76 12.65
C GLN A 6 1.14 -0.03 11.76
N THR A 7 0.31 -0.89 12.34
CA THR A 7 -0.72 -1.62 11.57
C THR A 7 -1.73 -0.66 10.95
N ILE A 8 -2.20 0.35 11.71
CA ILE A 8 -3.13 1.36 11.20
C ILE A 8 -2.48 2.15 10.05
N ALA A 9 -1.21 2.53 10.17
CA ALA A 9 -0.49 3.21 9.10
C ALA A 9 -0.39 2.36 7.83
N ASP A 10 -0.06 1.07 7.93
CA ASP A 10 0.01 0.18 6.76
C ASP A 10 -1.36 0.01 6.09
N VAL A 11 -2.45 -0.09 6.88
CA VAL A 11 -3.83 -0.17 6.35
C VAL A 11 -4.22 1.10 5.61
N ILE A 12 -3.91 2.29 6.15
CA ILE A 12 -4.18 3.57 5.50
C ILE A 12 -3.40 3.67 4.17
N VAL A 13 -2.13 3.26 4.17
CA VAL A 13 -1.29 3.26 2.97
C VAL A 13 -1.86 2.36 1.87
N ILE A 14 -2.33 1.15 2.23
CA ILE A 14 -2.99 0.24 1.28
C ILE A 14 -4.30 0.85 0.75
N ALA A 15 -5.11 1.45 1.62
CA ALA A 15 -6.38 2.09 1.22
C ALA A 15 -6.15 3.24 0.22
N VAL A 16 -5.15 4.09 0.48
CA VAL A 16 -4.77 5.19 -0.44
C VAL A 16 -4.25 4.64 -1.76
N ALA A 17 -3.41 3.60 -1.74
CA ALA A 17 -2.91 2.97 -2.96
C ALA A 17 -4.04 2.38 -3.81
N LEU A 18 -5.03 1.71 -3.19
CA LEU A 18 -6.20 1.18 -3.88
C LEU A 18 -7.09 2.28 -4.46
N TRP A 19 -7.31 3.36 -3.71
CA TRP A 19 -8.03 4.53 -4.21
C TRP A 19 -7.36 5.11 -5.46
N PHE A 20 -6.04 5.19 -5.46
CA PHE A 20 -5.27 5.68 -6.60
C PHE A 20 -5.34 4.74 -7.82
N LEU A 21 -5.30 3.42 -7.58
CA LEU A 21 -5.37 2.37 -8.61
C LEU A 21 -6.75 2.29 -9.28
N LEU A 22 -7.82 2.46 -8.50
CA LEU A 22 -9.21 2.31 -8.94
C LEU A 22 -9.89 3.64 -9.30
N GLY A 23 -9.29 4.77 -8.91
CA GLY A 23 -9.83 6.10 -9.15
C GLY A 23 -9.88 6.43 -10.64
N ALA A 24 -11.10 6.52 -11.19
CA ALA A 24 -11.34 6.85 -12.60
C ALA A 24 -10.74 8.20 -13.03
N GLY A 25 -10.52 9.13 -12.09
CA GLY A 25 -9.90 10.44 -12.37
C GLY A 25 -8.43 10.37 -12.82
N PHE A 26 -7.75 9.24 -12.66
CA PHE A 26 -6.36 9.04 -13.08
C PHE A 26 -6.23 8.21 -14.38
N ALA A 27 -7.36 7.86 -15.02
CA ALA A 27 -7.38 6.97 -16.18
C ALA A 27 -6.68 7.56 -17.42
N ASP A 28 -6.74 8.87 -17.61
CA ASP A 28 -6.16 9.60 -18.76
C ASP A 28 -4.74 10.13 -18.51
N MET A 29 -4.11 9.80 -17.38
CA MET A 29 -2.76 10.27 -17.11
C MET A 29 -1.71 9.51 -17.93
N PRO A 30 -0.79 10.19 -18.65
CA PRO A 30 0.27 9.53 -19.42
C PRO A 30 1.22 8.70 -18.53
N ALA A 31 1.29 9.04 -17.24
CA ALA A 31 2.10 8.32 -16.25
C ALA A 31 1.35 7.17 -15.53
N ARG A 32 0.14 6.79 -15.97
CA ARG A 32 -0.70 5.78 -15.31
C ARG A 32 0.01 4.45 -15.07
N THR A 33 0.81 3.97 -16.03
CA THR A 33 1.58 2.73 -15.90
C THR A 33 2.64 2.81 -14.80
N LEU A 34 3.33 3.95 -14.68
CA LEU A 34 4.30 4.21 -13.62
C LEU A 34 3.62 4.29 -12.26
N LEU A 35 2.50 5.03 -12.17
CA LEU A 35 1.73 5.20 -10.94
C LEU A 35 1.13 3.86 -10.45
N ASN A 36 0.62 3.03 -11.36
CA ASN A 36 0.15 1.68 -11.02
C ASN A 36 1.28 0.78 -10.50
N THR A 37 2.46 0.85 -11.12
CA THR A 37 3.64 0.10 -10.67
C THR A 37 4.07 0.52 -9.27
N VAL A 38 4.10 1.83 -9.00
CA VAL A 38 4.41 2.38 -7.67
C VAL A 38 3.34 1.97 -6.65
N ALA A 39 2.06 2.05 -6.99
CA ALA A 39 0.97 1.65 -6.11
C ALA A 39 1.04 0.14 -5.77
N LEU A 40 1.31 -0.71 -6.76
CA LEU A 40 1.55 -2.14 -6.55
C LEU A 40 2.75 -2.38 -5.64
N PHE A 41 3.85 -1.66 -5.83
CA PHE A 41 5.04 -1.78 -4.99
C PHE A 41 4.75 -1.39 -3.53
N VAL A 42 3.96 -0.33 -3.31
CA VAL A 42 3.54 0.13 -1.98
C VAL A 42 2.63 -0.91 -1.30
N ILE A 43 1.70 -1.51 -2.05
CA ILE A 43 0.84 -2.59 -1.55
C ILE A 43 1.68 -3.81 -1.15
N LEU A 44 2.57 -4.29 -2.04
CA LEU A 44 3.46 -5.42 -1.78
C LEU A 44 4.39 -5.18 -0.60
N SER A 45 4.99 -4.00 -0.50
CA SER A 45 5.88 -3.65 0.62
C SER A 45 5.13 -3.55 1.96
N SER A 46 3.89 -3.05 1.95
CA SER A 46 3.03 -3.02 3.15
C SER A 46 2.60 -4.43 3.58
N LEU A 47 2.16 -5.27 2.64
CA LEU A 47 1.86 -6.68 2.88
C LEU A 47 3.08 -7.43 3.42
N TRP A 48 4.26 -7.19 2.85
CA TRP A 48 5.51 -7.79 3.32
C TRP A 48 5.85 -7.36 4.74
N ARG A 49 5.66 -6.08 5.11
CA ARG A 49 5.86 -5.60 6.48
C ARG A 49 4.90 -6.29 7.46
N ILE A 50 3.62 -6.40 7.11
CA ILE A 50 2.61 -7.08 7.94
C ILE A 50 2.97 -8.57 8.11
N TRP A 51 3.33 -9.24 7.01
CA TRP A 51 3.72 -10.63 7.01
C TRP A 51 5.00 -10.89 7.80
N ARG A 52 6.01 -10.02 7.67
CA ARG A 52 7.24 -10.10 8.48
C ARG A 52 6.94 -9.90 9.96
N ARG A 53 6.01 -9.02 10.33
CA ARG A 53 5.57 -8.88 11.75
C ARG A 53 4.86 -10.13 12.25
N HIS A 54 4.06 -10.80 11.43
CA HIS A 54 3.39 -12.05 11.82
C HIS A 54 4.35 -13.25 11.87
N ARG A 55 5.36 -13.31 11.00
CA ARG A 55 6.40 -14.37 11.03
C ARG A 55 7.54 -14.12 12.02
N GLY A 56 7.75 -12.88 12.43
CA GLY A 56 8.71 -12.49 13.46
C GLY A 56 8.08 -12.24 14.84
N ALA A 57 6.77 -12.47 14.97
CA ALA A 57 6.16 -12.64 16.27
C ALA A 57 6.61 -14.01 16.82
N PRO A 58 7.21 -14.07 18.03
CA PRO A 58 7.66 -15.31 18.64
C PRO A 58 6.51 -16.31 18.83
#